data_AF-A0A3M7L470-F1
#
_entry.id   AF-A0A3M7L470-F1
#
_cell.length_a   1.000
_cell.length_b   1.000
_cell.length_c   1.000
_cell.angle_alpha   90.00
_cell.angle_beta   90.00
_cell.angle_gamma   90.00
#
_symmetry.space_group_name_H-M   'P 1'
#
loop_
_entity.id
_entity.type
_entity.pdbx_description
1 polymer ?
#
loop_
_entity_poly.entity_id
_entity_poly.type
_entity_poly.pdbx_seq_one_letter_code
_entity_poly.pdbx_strand_id
1 'polypeptide(L)'
;MDMIPAQVAVEGCCHGELDAIYSTLQALAEQDGRPIDLLICCGDFQAVRNLDDLECMACPPKYRSIQSFYRYYSGEARAPIPTLFIGGNHEAANHLWELHYGGWAAPNILYLGAAGVVGFGGLRIAGLSGTYAAHHYPLGHFERPPYNNSSMRSAYHVRSLEVHRLARLATAPDIMLSHDWPQGIARHGDLDALLRRKSFLRSEITDNSLGSPPAAELLHHLRPAYWFSAHLHTKFAALVRHAAEPEQEVPQKHPPKGSSPGTLKPRSSNAAPRVRGRHPATRFLSLDKCLPRRQFLQVLDFPEASGAHEFTYDAEWAAVLRATHELQNLAPAPTALPRGPPAPVTPAEVASAEAALRAASPTGDLAVPTNFVATAPAHDPGRPGQRGRMPRAAPRNPQTLEYLRRLGLPYDLDLDAVPGPPHGGWAAGGPTPPQATRASEPNPEEIDLDLESEEEDKDSAEAEHNSNLCGSDGRPPLLASLAAVLGPQNPEEVQLDSETEES
;
A
#
# COMPACT_ATOMS: atom_id res chain seq x y z
N MET A 1 -1.68 21.77 26.94
CA MET A 1 -1.10 20.42 26.86
C MET A 1 -0.56 20.34 25.47
N ASP A 2 0.77 20.31 25.33
CA ASP A 2 1.39 20.15 24.02
C ASP A 2 0.95 18.81 23.45
N MET A 3 0.37 18.83 22.24
CA MET A 3 -0.10 17.62 21.57
C MET A 3 1.12 16.80 21.19
N ILE A 4 1.23 15.58 21.71
CA ILE A 4 2.29 14.65 21.32
C ILE A 4 1.97 14.22 19.87
N PRO A 5 2.90 14.38 18.91
CA PRO A 5 2.69 13.94 17.51
C PRO A 5 2.31 12.46 17.45
N ALA A 6 1.58 12.03 16.41
CA ALA A 6 1.39 10.59 16.21
C ALA A 6 2.71 9.94 15.75
N GLN A 7 3.06 8.79 16.32
CA GLN A 7 4.16 7.97 15.81
C GLN A 7 3.62 6.93 14.83
N VAL A 8 4.03 7.06 13.57
CA VAL A 8 3.67 6.11 12.51
C VAL A 8 4.90 5.30 12.15
N ALA A 9 4.82 4.00 12.30
CA ALA A 9 5.80 3.08 11.78
C ALA A 9 5.47 2.71 10.33
N VAL A 10 6.46 2.78 9.46
CA VAL A 10 6.38 2.35 8.06
C VAL A 10 7.24 1.10 7.92
N GLU A 11 6.69 0.08 7.27
CA GLU A 11 7.30 -1.22 7.03
C GLU A 11 7.32 -1.52 5.52
N GLY A 12 8.41 -2.13 5.05
CA GLY A 12 8.63 -2.49 3.65
C GLY A 12 7.82 -3.70 3.20
N CYS A 13 8.49 -4.84 3.01
CA CYS A 13 7.87 -6.13 2.66
C CYS A 13 7.75 -7.04 3.88
N CYS A 14 6.52 -7.31 4.31
CA CYS A 14 6.25 -8.05 5.54
C CYS A 14 6.55 -9.55 5.44
N HIS A 15 6.20 -10.19 4.32
CA HIS A 15 6.26 -11.65 4.09
C HIS A 15 5.70 -12.49 5.24
N GLY A 16 4.64 -12.00 5.89
CA GLY A 16 3.97 -12.68 6.99
C GLY A 16 4.71 -12.70 8.34
N GLU A 17 5.80 -11.94 8.48
CA GLU A 17 6.63 -11.85 9.70
C GLU A 17 6.04 -10.91 10.79
N LEU A 18 4.72 -10.90 10.94
CA LEU A 18 4.00 -9.99 11.84
C LEU A 18 4.47 -10.09 13.30
N ASP A 19 4.75 -11.29 13.78
CA ASP A 19 5.25 -11.50 15.15
C ASP A 19 6.58 -10.76 15.38
N ALA A 20 7.49 -10.81 14.40
CA ALA A 20 8.79 -10.13 14.47
C ALA A 20 8.64 -8.61 14.36
N ILE A 21 7.77 -8.13 13.47
CA ILE A 21 7.47 -6.71 13.28
C ILE A 21 6.87 -6.12 14.56
N TYR A 22 5.81 -6.72 15.12
CA TYR A 22 5.19 -6.23 16.35
C TYR A 22 6.13 -6.31 17.56
N SER A 23 6.94 -7.37 17.67
CA SER A 23 7.95 -7.46 18.74
C SER A 23 8.99 -6.35 18.64
N THR A 24 9.41 -6.01 17.41
CA THR A 24 10.34 -4.89 17.17
C THR A 24 9.71 -3.56 17.55
N LEU A 25 8.47 -3.31 17.15
CA LEU A 25 7.74 -2.07 17.49
C LEU A 25 7.51 -1.92 18.99
N GLN A 26 7.22 -3.01 19.69
CA GLN A 26 7.09 -3.00 21.14
C GLN A 26 8.42 -2.61 21.81
N ALA A 27 9.53 -3.21 21.37
CA ALA A 27 10.85 -2.89 21.91
C ALA A 27 11.24 -1.43 21.64
N LEU A 28 10.91 -0.89 20.45
CA LEU A 28 11.11 0.54 20.13
C LEU A 28 10.28 1.44 21.04
N ALA A 29 8.99 1.13 21.22
CA ALA A 29 8.10 1.92 22.07
C ALA A 29 8.55 1.92 23.55
N GLU A 30 9.04 0.78 24.05
CA GLU A 30 9.59 0.65 25.40
C GLU A 30 10.90 1.44 25.56
N GLN A 31 11.77 1.41 24.55
CA GLN A 31 13.04 2.13 24.56
C GLN A 31 12.85 3.66 24.52
N ASP A 32 11.98 4.13 23.63
CA ASP A 32 11.77 5.56 23.40
C ASP A 32 10.77 6.17 24.39
N GLY A 33 10.08 5.32 25.17
CA GLY A 33 9.06 5.74 26.14
C GLY A 33 7.83 6.36 25.48
N ARG A 34 7.56 6.05 24.22
CA ARG A 34 6.48 6.63 23.41
C ARG A 34 5.77 5.53 22.61
N PRO A 35 4.43 5.50 22.60
CA PRO A 35 3.69 4.48 21.88
C PRO A 35 3.75 4.72 20.37
N ILE A 36 3.80 3.64 19.60
CA ILE A 36 3.52 3.65 18.17
C ILE A 36 2.01 3.64 17.97
N ASP A 37 1.49 4.60 17.22
CA ASP A 37 0.05 4.81 17.03
C ASP A 37 -0.50 4.07 15.80
N LEU A 38 0.32 3.88 14.77
CA LEU A 38 -0.06 3.23 13.52
C LEU A 38 1.13 2.48 12.93
N LEU A 39 0.88 1.29 12.41
CA LEU A 39 1.78 0.57 11.50
C LEU A 39 1.22 0.63 10.07
N ILE A 40 2.05 1.00 9.11
CA ILE A 40 1.76 0.96 7.67
C ILE A 40 2.70 -0.04 6.99
N CYS A 41 2.16 -1.10 6.41
CA CYS A 41 2.90 -2.07 5.60
C CYS A 41 2.73 -1.78 4.10
N CYS A 42 3.83 -1.64 3.37
CA CYS A 42 3.82 -1.23 1.97
C CYS A 42 3.64 -2.39 0.98
N GLY A 43 3.28 -3.59 1.45
CA GLY A 43 2.90 -4.72 0.61
C GLY A 43 3.64 -5.99 0.99
N ASP A 44 3.45 -7.02 0.16
CA ASP A 44 3.84 -8.41 0.47
C ASP A 44 3.44 -8.78 1.91
N PHE A 45 2.22 -8.37 2.30
CA PHE A 45 1.70 -8.56 3.65
C PHE A 45 1.50 -10.04 3.98
N GLN A 46 1.13 -10.81 2.95
CA GLN A 46 0.88 -12.23 3.02
C GLN A 46 -0.28 -12.56 3.98
N ALA A 47 -1.45 -11.97 3.72
CA ALA A 47 -2.69 -12.17 4.48
C ALA A 47 -3.30 -13.58 4.29
N VAL A 48 -2.52 -14.64 4.50
CA VAL A 48 -2.88 -16.05 4.27
C VAL A 48 -3.58 -16.62 5.50
N ARG A 49 -4.88 -16.93 5.38
CA ARG A 49 -5.69 -17.44 6.52
C ARG A 49 -5.45 -18.92 6.77
N ASN A 50 -5.17 -19.67 5.70
CA ASN A 50 -5.03 -21.13 5.71
C ASN A 50 -4.20 -21.64 4.52
N LEU A 51 -4.01 -22.96 4.43
CA LEU A 51 -3.22 -23.55 3.34
C LEU A 51 -3.91 -23.46 1.97
N ASP A 52 -5.23 -23.27 1.89
CA ASP A 52 -5.94 -23.09 0.61
C ASP A 52 -5.67 -21.70 0.01
N ASP A 53 -5.59 -20.67 0.86
CA ASP A 53 -5.13 -19.33 0.47
C ASP A 53 -3.67 -19.36 -0.01
N LEU A 54 -2.82 -20.18 0.63
CA LEU A 54 -1.41 -20.33 0.24
C LEU A 54 -1.27 -20.91 -1.17
N GLU A 55 -2.23 -21.72 -1.64
CA GLU A 55 -2.28 -22.20 -3.02
C GLU A 55 -2.58 -21.09 -4.04
N CYS A 56 -3.18 -19.98 -3.60
CA CYS A 56 -3.51 -18.82 -4.42
C CYS A 56 -2.37 -17.80 -4.51
N MET A 57 -1.28 -18.00 -3.77
CA MET A 57 -0.13 -17.10 -3.76
C MET A 57 0.79 -17.38 -4.95
N ALA A 58 1.13 -16.33 -5.71
CA ALA A 58 2.09 -16.42 -6.80
C ALA A 58 3.51 -16.46 -6.25
N CYS A 59 3.90 -17.64 -5.79
CA CYS A 59 5.22 -17.91 -5.24
C CYS A 59 5.54 -19.38 -5.53
N PRO A 60 6.78 -19.73 -5.95
CA PRO A 60 7.17 -21.11 -6.15
C PRO A 60 6.83 -21.98 -4.93
N PRO A 61 6.24 -23.18 -5.10
CA PRO A 61 5.79 -24.00 -3.97
C PRO A 61 6.85 -24.28 -2.89
N LYS A 62 8.14 -24.32 -3.27
CA LYS A 62 9.27 -24.49 -2.33
C LYS A 62 9.44 -23.34 -1.33
N TYR A 63 8.94 -22.15 -1.66
CA TYR A 63 9.09 -20.92 -0.86
C TYR A 63 7.81 -20.51 -0.13
N ARG A 64 6.72 -21.26 -0.30
CA ARG A 64 5.45 -20.97 0.36
C ARG A 64 5.52 -21.38 1.84
N SER A 65 5.31 -20.41 2.73
CA SER A 65 5.16 -20.62 4.18
C SER A 65 3.84 -20.02 4.65
N ILE A 66 3.17 -20.67 5.61
CA ILE A 66 1.93 -20.14 6.22
C ILE A 66 2.19 -18.89 7.06
N GLN A 67 3.40 -18.75 7.60
CA GLN A 67 3.83 -17.64 8.47
C GLN A 67 2.86 -17.41 9.63
N SER A 68 2.67 -16.15 10.07
CA SER A 68 1.98 -15.85 11.33
C SER A 68 0.57 -15.25 11.19
N PHE A 69 0.16 -14.77 10.01
CA PHE A 69 -1.10 -14.03 9.83
C PHE A 69 -2.35 -14.80 10.30
N TYR A 70 -2.39 -16.12 10.08
CA TYR A 70 -3.53 -16.96 10.47
C TYR A 70 -3.88 -16.86 11.97
N ARG A 71 -2.89 -16.56 12.83
CA ARG A 71 -3.04 -16.40 14.29
C ARG A 71 -3.79 -15.12 14.63
N TYR A 72 -3.52 -14.04 13.91
CA TYR A 72 -4.23 -12.76 14.04
C TYR A 72 -5.65 -12.87 13.49
N TYR A 73 -5.79 -13.53 12.34
CA TYR A 73 -7.09 -13.81 11.72
C TYR A 73 -8.00 -14.67 12.61
N SER A 74 -7.46 -15.70 13.27
CA SER A 74 -8.22 -16.60 14.16
C SER A 74 -8.53 -15.99 15.53
N GLY A 75 -7.81 -14.92 15.92
CA GLY A 75 -7.87 -14.33 17.25
C GLY A 75 -7.00 -15.05 18.29
N GLU A 76 -6.14 -15.99 17.88
CA GLU A 76 -5.10 -16.57 18.72
C GLU A 76 -4.09 -15.50 19.17
N ALA A 77 -3.77 -14.57 18.28
CA ALA A 77 -3.00 -13.36 18.54
C ALA A 77 -3.85 -12.11 18.29
N ARG A 78 -3.43 -10.97 18.85
CA ARG A 78 -4.06 -9.66 18.60
C ARG A 78 -2.99 -8.69 18.10
N ALA A 79 -3.29 -7.96 17.03
CA ALA A 79 -2.43 -6.88 16.58
C ALA A 79 -2.43 -5.76 17.63
N PRO A 80 -1.27 -5.46 18.25
CA PRO A 80 -1.20 -4.51 19.37
C PRO A 80 -1.35 -3.05 18.93
N ILE A 81 -1.11 -2.78 17.65
CA ILE A 81 -1.11 -1.45 17.04
C ILE A 81 -2.06 -1.50 15.85
N PRO A 82 -2.92 -0.48 15.64
CA PRO A 82 -3.68 -0.34 14.39
C PRO A 82 -2.74 -0.51 13.19
N THR A 83 -3.07 -1.45 12.31
CA THR A 83 -2.20 -1.81 11.19
C THR A 83 -2.94 -1.60 9.89
N LEU A 84 -2.38 -0.77 9.00
CA LEU A 84 -2.84 -0.55 7.64
C LEU A 84 -1.89 -1.24 6.67
N PHE A 85 -2.42 -1.89 5.64
CA PHE A 85 -1.57 -2.42 4.58
C PHE A 85 -2.20 -2.28 3.18
N ILE A 86 -1.33 -2.23 2.17
CA ILE A 86 -1.66 -2.45 0.76
C ILE A 86 -1.14 -3.83 0.32
N GLY A 87 -1.59 -4.34 -0.82
CA GLY A 87 -1.11 -5.62 -1.35
C GLY A 87 0.19 -5.46 -2.15
N GLY A 88 1.06 -6.47 -2.11
CA GLY A 88 2.19 -6.63 -3.04
C GLY A 88 1.98 -7.77 -4.05
N ASN A 89 3.06 -8.42 -4.47
CA ASN A 89 3.03 -9.58 -5.38
C ASN A 89 2.97 -10.94 -4.65
N HIS A 90 3.34 -11.01 -3.37
CA HIS A 90 3.26 -12.22 -2.54
C HIS A 90 2.04 -12.20 -1.62
N GLU A 91 0.86 -12.30 -2.22
CA GLU A 91 -0.40 -12.20 -1.49
C GLU A 91 -1.30 -13.43 -1.67
N ALA A 92 -2.18 -13.63 -0.68
CA ALA A 92 -3.36 -14.48 -0.84
C ALA A 92 -4.37 -13.76 -1.76
N ALA A 93 -4.18 -13.87 -3.08
CA ALA A 93 -4.98 -13.16 -4.08
C ALA A 93 -6.50 -13.34 -3.90
N ASN A 94 -6.92 -14.54 -3.50
CA ASN A 94 -8.32 -14.84 -3.22
C ASN A 94 -8.86 -14.08 -2.00
N HIS A 95 -8.08 -13.98 -0.92
CA HIS A 95 -8.49 -13.26 0.28
C HIS A 95 -8.53 -11.75 0.04
N LEU A 96 -7.53 -11.19 -0.66
CA LEU A 96 -7.54 -9.75 -0.99
C LEU A 96 -8.65 -9.38 -1.99
N TRP A 97 -9.05 -10.31 -2.87
CA TRP A 97 -10.21 -10.10 -3.73
C TRP A 97 -11.52 -9.95 -2.94
N GLU A 98 -11.70 -10.72 -1.87
CA GLU A 98 -12.86 -10.58 -0.96
C GLU A 98 -12.94 -9.18 -0.35
N LEU A 99 -11.81 -8.49 -0.22
CA LEU A 99 -11.66 -7.16 0.37
C LEU A 99 -11.22 -6.12 -0.68
N HIS A 100 -11.62 -6.27 -1.94
CA HIS A 100 -11.20 -5.39 -3.05
C HIS A 100 -11.44 -3.89 -2.78
N TYR A 101 -12.52 -3.55 -2.08
CA TYR A 101 -12.88 -2.18 -1.67
C TYR A 101 -12.31 -1.76 -0.29
N GLY A 102 -11.41 -2.57 0.28
CA GLY A 102 -10.87 -2.42 1.62
C GLY A 102 -11.75 -3.07 2.70
N GLY A 103 -11.16 -3.29 3.86
CA GLY A 103 -11.83 -3.86 5.04
C GLY A 103 -10.86 -4.57 5.98
N TRP A 104 -11.37 -5.01 7.13
CA TRP A 104 -10.55 -5.69 8.13
C TRP A 104 -10.17 -7.08 7.63
N ALA A 105 -8.87 -7.30 7.42
CA ALA A 105 -8.33 -8.62 7.11
C ALA A 105 -8.21 -9.49 8.38
N ALA A 106 -8.03 -8.85 9.53
CA ALA A 106 -8.11 -9.42 10.87
C ALA A 106 -8.50 -8.29 11.86
N PRO A 107 -8.87 -8.59 13.13
CA PRO A 107 -9.12 -7.54 14.11
C PRO A 107 -7.90 -6.60 14.24
N ASN A 108 -8.14 -5.29 14.09
CA ASN A 108 -7.12 -4.23 14.13
C ASN A 108 -6.08 -4.24 12.98
N ILE A 109 -6.33 -5.03 11.91
CA ILE A 109 -5.51 -5.07 10.68
C ILE A 109 -6.42 -4.75 9.49
N LEU A 110 -6.27 -3.56 8.91
CA LEU A 110 -7.07 -3.03 7.82
C LEU A 110 -6.32 -3.17 6.48
N TYR A 111 -6.92 -3.87 5.52
CA TYR A 111 -6.51 -3.81 4.13
C TYR A 111 -7.13 -2.58 3.47
N LEU A 112 -6.33 -1.78 2.77
CA LEU A 112 -6.82 -0.57 2.11
C LEU A 112 -7.70 -0.85 0.88
N GLY A 113 -7.54 -2.04 0.26
CA GLY A 113 -8.21 -2.42 -0.99
C GLY A 113 -7.25 -2.40 -2.18
N ALA A 114 -7.76 -2.72 -3.38
CA ALA A 114 -6.99 -2.63 -4.63
C ALA A 114 -6.49 -1.20 -4.88
N ALA A 115 -7.32 -0.22 -4.53
CA ALA A 115 -6.93 1.15 -4.23
C ALA A 115 -7.90 1.70 -3.17
N GLY A 116 -7.46 2.70 -2.39
CA GLY A 116 -8.30 3.25 -1.34
C GLY A 116 -7.77 4.53 -0.73
N VAL A 117 -8.62 5.23 0.02
CA VAL A 117 -8.25 6.33 0.91
C VAL A 117 -8.96 6.20 2.26
N VAL A 118 -8.20 6.31 3.34
CA VAL A 118 -8.71 6.34 4.72
C VAL A 118 -8.14 7.52 5.49
N GLY A 119 -8.86 7.99 6.49
CA GLY A 119 -8.34 8.94 7.47
C GLY A 119 -7.83 8.22 8.72
N PHE A 120 -6.76 8.72 9.34
CA PHE A 120 -6.27 8.26 10.64
C PHE A 120 -5.63 9.40 11.42
N GLY A 121 -6.11 9.73 12.62
CA GLY A 121 -5.53 10.82 13.42
C GLY A 121 -5.59 12.19 12.75
N GLY A 122 -6.37 12.38 11.68
CA GLY A 122 -6.37 13.58 10.84
C GLY A 122 -5.48 13.50 9.59
N LEU A 123 -4.62 12.48 9.47
CA LEU A 123 -3.91 12.15 8.24
C LEU A 123 -4.86 11.54 7.22
N ARG A 124 -4.64 11.84 5.94
CA ARG A 124 -5.30 11.21 4.81
C ARG A 124 -4.32 10.30 4.08
N ILE A 125 -4.58 9.01 4.13
CA ILE A 125 -3.69 7.96 3.62
C ILE A 125 -4.36 7.30 2.41
N ALA A 126 -3.73 7.46 1.25
CA ALA A 126 -4.15 6.83 0.00
C ALA A 126 -3.19 5.70 -0.37
N GLY A 127 -3.64 4.75 -1.19
CA GLY A 127 -2.75 3.70 -1.67
C GLY A 127 -3.24 2.96 -2.89
N LEU A 128 -2.28 2.37 -3.59
CA LEU A 128 -2.43 1.55 -4.78
C LEU A 128 -1.75 0.20 -4.53
N SER A 129 -2.54 -0.86 -4.45
CA SER A 129 -2.03 -2.21 -4.22
C SER A 129 -1.52 -2.84 -5.51
N GLY A 130 -0.51 -3.70 -5.38
CA GLY A 130 0.00 -4.52 -6.46
C GLY A 130 1.25 -3.98 -7.15
N THR A 131 1.64 -4.64 -8.24
CA THR A 131 2.77 -4.24 -9.09
C THR A 131 2.33 -3.95 -10.52
N TYR A 132 3.05 -3.11 -11.23
CA TYR A 132 2.75 -2.76 -12.60
C TYR A 132 3.22 -3.84 -13.58
N ALA A 133 2.33 -4.22 -14.50
CA ALA A 133 2.70 -4.94 -15.71
C ALA A 133 1.94 -4.39 -16.92
N ALA A 134 2.67 -3.93 -17.93
CA ALA A 134 2.11 -3.16 -19.05
C ALA A 134 0.98 -3.89 -19.82
N HIS A 135 1.07 -5.21 -19.94
CA HIS A 135 0.11 -6.02 -20.69
C HIS A 135 -1.20 -6.31 -19.94
N HIS A 136 -1.19 -6.27 -18.60
CA HIS A 136 -2.41 -6.40 -17.79
C HIS A 136 -3.03 -5.05 -17.42
N TYR A 137 -2.23 -3.98 -17.39
CA TYR A 137 -2.66 -2.63 -17.01
C TYR A 137 -3.99 -2.17 -17.63
N PRO A 138 -4.24 -2.30 -18.95
CA PRO A 138 -5.49 -1.81 -19.53
C PRO A 138 -6.70 -2.71 -19.24
N LEU A 139 -6.51 -3.95 -18.77
CA LEU A 139 -7.57 -4.97 -18.71
C LEU A 139 -8.52 -4.76 -17.52
N GLY A 140 -9.54 -5.60 -17.42
CA GLY A 140 -10.32 -5.79 -16.19
C GLY A 140 -9.66 -6.79 -15.23
N HIS A 141 -10.33 -7.03 -14.10
CA HIS A 141 -10.00 -8.09 -13.15
C HIS A 141 -10.83 -9.34 -13.42
N PHE A 142 -10.28 -10.26 -14.18
CA PHE A 142 -10.97 -11.49 -14.64
C PHE A 142 -10.50 -12.75 -13.92
N GLU A 143 -9.54 -12.60 -13.01
CA GLU A 143 -8.93 -13.70 -12.30
C GLU A 143 -9.94 -14.32 -11.33
N ARG A 144 -10.08 -15.65 -11.37
CA ARG A 144 -11.01 -16.37 -10.51
C ARG A 144 -10.45 -17.73 -10.08
N PRO A 145 -10.83 -18.23 -8.90
CA PRO A 145 -10.54 -19.60 -8.53
C PRO A 145 -11.27 -20.60 -9.47
N PRO A 146 -10.68 -21.77 -9.77
CA PRO A 146 -9.31 -22.15 -9.43
C PRO A 146 -8.29 -21.35 -10.25
N TYR A 147 -7.31 -20.76 -9.56
CA TYR A 147 -6.24 -20.00 -10.22
C TYR A 147 -5.23 -20.94 -10.88
N ASN A 148 -4.52 -20.41 -11.86
CA ASN A 148 -3.31 -21.00 -12.41
C ASN A 148 -2.15 -20.00 -12.25
N ASN A 149 -0.93 -20.40 -12.61
CA ASN A 149 0.26 -19.55 -12.44
C ASN A 149 0.17 -18.19 -13.15
N SER A 150 -0.60 -18.09 -14.23
CA SER A 150 -0.81 -16.81 -14.93
C SER A 150 -1.84 -15.95 -14.21
N SER A 151 -2.97 -16.52 -13.79
CA SER A 151 -4.02 -15.75 -13.11
C SER A 151 -3.64 -15.37 -11.69
N MET A 152 -2.82 -16.15 -10.98
CA MET A 152 -2.25 -15.74 -9.69
C MET A 152 -1.38 -14.48 -9.84
N ARG A 153 -0.57 -14.39 -10.90
CA ARG A 153 0.23 -13.21 -11.19
C ARG A 153 -0.61 -12.01 -11.60
N SER A 154 -1.51 -12.24 -12.54
CA SER A 154 -2.42 -11.19 -13.02
C SER A 154 -3.24 -10.56 -11.90
N ALA A 155 -3.62 -11.33 -10.87
CA ALA A 155 -4.49 -10.87 -9.79
C ALA A 155 -3.92 -9.71 -8.96
N TYR A 156 -2.59 -9.63 -8.81
CA TYR A 156 -1.94 -8.51 -8.10
C TYR A 156 -1.41 -7.43 -9.04
N HIS A 157 -1.54 -7.57 -10.36
CA HIS A 157 -1.09 -6.51 -11.25
C HIS A 157 -2.04 -5.30 -11.12
N VAL A 158 -1.49 -4.10 -11.12
CA VAL A 158 -2.25 -2.83 -11.16
C VAL A 158 -3.10 -2.77 -12.43
N ARG A 159 -4.32 -2.23 -12.33
CA ARG A 159 -5.18 -1.89 -13.49
C ARG A 159 -5.36 -0.40 -13.65
N SER A 160 -5.70 0.03 -14.86
CA SER A 160 -5.93 1.44 -15.20
C SER A 160 -7.14 2.03 -14.46
N LEU A 161 -8.09 1.19 -14.01
CA LEU A 161 -9.28 1.65 -13.30
C LEU A 161 -8.92 2.24 -11.93
N GLU A 162 -8.08 1.58 -11.15
CA GLU A 162 -7.65 2.02 -9.82
C GLU A 162 -6.86 3.33 -9.92
N VAL A 163 -5.99 3.45 -10.93
CA VAL A 163 -5.25 4.68 -11.23
C VAL A 163 -6.19 5.80 -11.66
N HIS A 164 -7.17 5.51 -12.52
CA HIS A 164 -8.20 6.46 -12.91
C HIS A 164 -8.99 6.95 -11.70
N ARG A 165 -9.36 6.06 -10.76
CA ARG A 165 -10.06 6.41 -9.52
C ARG A 165 -9.21 7.35 -8.66
N LEU A 166 -7.96 6.98 -8.37
CA LEU A 166 -7.05 7.80 -7.56
C LEU A 166 -6.76 9.16 -8.20
N ALA A 167 -6.64 9.23 -9.54
CA ALA A 167 -6.45 10.48 -10.25
C ALA A 167 -7.66 11.45 -10.19
N ARG A 168 -8.83 10.99 -9.73
CA ARG A 168 -10.01 11.84 -9.51
C ARG A 168 -10.05 12.52 -8.14
N LEU A 169 -9.06 12.30 -7.28
CA LEU A 169 -8.92 13.04 -6.03
C LEU A 169 -8.61 14.52 -6.35
N ALA A 170 -9.47 15.42 -5.87
CA ALA A 170 -9.27 16.86 -5.88
C ALA A 170 -8.35 17.33 -4.74
N THR A 171 -8.38 16.64 -3.59
CA THR A 171 -7.48 16.92 -2.47
C THR A 171 -6.28 15.98 -2.50
N ALA A 172 -5.07 16.51 -2.31
CA ALA A 172 -3.88 15.68 -2.15
C ALA A 172 -3.96 14.86 -0.84
N PRO A 173 -3.60 13.57 -0.85
CA PRO A 173 -3.41 12.81 0.37
C PRO A 173 -2.10 13.23 1.07
N ASP A 174 -2.04 13.08 2.39
CA ASP A 174 -0.81 13.35 3.15
C ASP A 174 0.23 12.26 2.87
N ILE A 175 -0.23 11.00 2.83
CA ILE A 175 0.58 9.81 2.56
C ILE A 175 -0.02 9.07 1.37
N MET A 176 0.82 8.70 0.40
CA MET A 176 0.48 7.78 -0.68
C MET A 176 1.33 6.52 -0.59
N LEU A 177 0.71 5.36 -0.79
CA LEU A 177 1.35 4.05 -0.73
C LEU A 177 1.34 3.37 -2.11
N SER A 178 2.43 2.74 -2.51
CA SER A 178 2.48 1.77 -3.61
C SER A 178 3.50 0.69 -3.30
N HIS A 179 3.27 -0.56 -3.71
CA HIS A 179 4.24 -1.60 -3.42
C HIS A 179 5.52 -1.41 -4.24
N ASP A 180 5.38 -1.36 -5.56
CA ASP A 180 6.48 -0.98 -6.44
C ASP A 180 6.77 0.53 -6.39
N TRP A 181 7.99 0.89 -6.79
CA TRP A 181 8.44 2.27 -6.75
C TRP A 181 7.82 3.07 -7.90
N PRO A 182 7.49 4.36 -7.72
CA PRO A 182 7.22 5.25 -8.84
C PRO A 182 8.39 5.23 -9.83
N GLN A 183 8.08 5.03 -11.11
CA GLN A 183 9.11 5.02 -12.15
C GLN A 183 9.94 6.30 -12.13
N GLY A 184 11.27 6.14 -12.20
CA GLY A 184 12.23 7.25 -12.20
C GLY A 184 12.60 7.81 -10.82
N ILE A 185 11.98 7.34 -9.72
CA ILE A 185 12.25 7.86 -8.37
C ILE A 185 13.72 7.72 -7.94
N ALA A 186 14.43 6.71 -8.44
CA ALA A 186 15.85 6.49 -8.17
C ALA A 186 16.74 7.70 -8.56
N ARG A 187 16.27 8.57 -9.46
CA ARG A 187 16.99 9.77 -9.91
C ARG A 187 16.84 10.96 -8.94
N HIS A 188 16.02 10.82 -7.89
CA HIS A 188 15.71 11.86 -6.91
C HIS A 188 16.36 11.62 -5.53
N GLY A 189 17.25 10.63 -5.41
CA GLY A 189 17.99 10.29 -4.20
C GLY A 189 19.47 10.00 -4.49
N ASP A 190 20.16 9.33 -3.56
CA ASP A 190 21.56 8.92 -3.75
C ASP A 190 21.65 7.68 -4.66
N LEU A 191 21.64 7.94 -5.97
CA LEU A 191 21.73 6.90 -6.99
C LEU A 191 23.04 6.10 -6.90
N ASP A 192 24.14 6.73 -6.53
CA ASP A 192 25.42 6.05 -6.42
C ASP A 192 25.42 5.05 -5.25
N ALA A 193 24.84 5.42 -4.11
CA ALA A 193 24.64 4.51 -2.98
C ALA A 193 23.74 3.33 -3.34
N LEU A 194 22.62 3.59 -4.02
CA LEU A 194 21.72 2.54 -4.49
C LEU A 194 22.46 1.55 -5.41
N LEU A 195 23.19 2.05 -6.40
CA LEU A 195 23.90 1.21 -7.38
C LEU A 195 25.14 0.51 -6.80
N ARG A 196 25.70 0.98 -5.68
CA ARG A 196 26.71 0.23 -4.92
C ARG A 196 26.10 -1.02 -4.27
N ARG A 197 24.87 -0.92 -3.76
CA ARG A 197 24.15 -2.04 -3.10
C ARG A 197 23.47 -2.98 -4.10
N LYS A 198 22.87 -2.43 -5.14
CA LYS A 198 21.99 -3.14 -6.10
C LYS A 198 22.42 -2.80 -7.52
N SER A 199 23.62 -3.22 -7.89
CA SER A 199 24.27 -2.83 -9.16
C SER A 199 23.51 -3.27 -10.42
N PHE A 200 22.73 -4.35 -10.33
CA PHE A 200 21.89 -4.87 -11.41
C PHE A 200 20.76 -3.91 -11.83
N LEU A 201 20.33 -2.99 -10.94
CA LEU A 201 19.33 -1.97 -11.27
C LEU A 201 19.83 -0.92 -12.27
N ARG A 202 21.14 -0.89 -12.56
CA ARG A 202 21.76 0.14 -13.41
C ARG A 202 21.12 0.23 -14.79
N SER A 203 20.82 -0.89 -15.43
CA SER A 203 20.22 -0.89 -16.78
C SER A 203 18.85 -0.24 -16.75
N GLU A 204 17.98 -0.73 -15.86
CA GLU A 204 16.59 -0.29 -15.74
C GLU A 204 16.45 1.16 -15.26
N ILE A 205 17.37 1.64 -14.43
CA ILE A 205 17.42 3.05 -14.04
C ILE A 205 17.86 3.92 -15.23
N THR A 206 18.80 3.44 -16.04
CA THR A 206 19.34 4.19 -17.19
C THR A 206 18.29 4.33 -18.28
N ASP A 207 17.62 3.25 -18.66
CA ASP A 207 16.56 3.27 -19.68
C ASP A 207 15.19 3.73 -19.13
N ASN A 208 15.11 4.00 -17.82
CA ASN A 208 13.91 4.45 -17.12
C ASN A 208 12.78 3.42 -17.09
N SER A 209 13.08 2.12 -17.17
CA SER A 209 12.12 1.03 -17.01
C SER A 209 11.88 0.62 -15.56
N LEU A 210 12.79 0.96 -14.61
CA LEU A 210 12.63 0.61 -13.20
C LEU A 210 11.39 1.29 -12.58
N GLY A 211 10.49 0.49 -12.01
CA GLY A 211 9.32 0.93 -11.26
C GLY A 211 8.07 1.12 -12.12
N SER A 212 7.02 1.66 -11.50
CA SER A 212 5.67 1.75 -12.03
C SER A 212 5.39 3.11 -12.68
N PRO A 213 5.15 3.15 -14.01
CA PRO A 213 4.65 4.34 -14.70
C PRO A 213 3.34 4.90 -14.09
N PRO A 214 2.31 4.11 -13.75
CA PRO A 214 1.11 4.68 -13.15
C PRO A 214 1.33 5.25 -11.74
N ALA A 215 2.23 4.66 -10.95
CA ALA A 215 2.63 5.25 -9.67
C ALA A 215 3.34 6.60 -9.88
N ALA A 216 4.20 6.73 -10.89
CA ALA A 216 4.82 8.01 -11.25
C ALA A 216 3.80 9.05 -11.72
N GLU A 217 2.79 8.65 -12.50
CA GLU A 217 1.68 9.52 -12.89
C GLU A 217 0.97 10.09 -11.66
N LEU A 218 0.59 9.21 -10.72
CA LEU A 218 -0.09 9.61 -9.49
C LEU A 218 0.79 10.47 -8.57
N LEU A 219 2.09 10.18 -8.47
CA LEU A 219 3.05 10.97 -7.71
C LEU A 219 3.08 12.44 -8.16
N HIS A 220 3.14 12.67 -9.48
CA HIS A 220 3.19 14.02 -10.04
C HIS A 220 1.82 14.72 -10.10
N HIS A 221 0.74 13.94 -10.22
CA HIS A 221 -0.63 14.45 -10.26
C HIS A 221 -1.19 14.79 -8.87
N LEU A 222 -1.03 13.89 -7.90
CA LEU A 222 -1.57 14.05 -6.54
C LEU A 222 -0.63 14.87 -5.63
N ARG A 223 0.69 14.76 -5.86
CA ARG A 223 1.74 15.45 -5.09
C ARG A 223 1.54 15.33 -3.56
N PRO A 224 1.54 14.10 -3.01
CA PRO A 224 1.38 13.89 -1.57
C PRO A 224 2.58 14.42 -0.79
N ALA A 225 2.45 14.61 0.52
CA ALA A 225 3.61 15.00 1.35
C ALA A 225 4.64 13.86 1.44
N TYR A 226 4.14 12.63 1.56
CA TYR A 226 4.93 11.41 1.67
C TYR A 226 4.49 10.37 0.63
N TRP A 227 5.46 9.61 0.14
CA TRP A 227 5.24 8.43 -0.67
C TRP A 227 6.04 7.26 -0.09
N PHE A 228 5.37 6.17 0.27
CA PHE A 228 6.02 4.99 0.82
C PHE A 228 5.87 3.78 -0.10
N SER A 229 6.99 3.07 -0.31
CA SER A 229 7.06 1.88 -1.17
C SER A 229 7.95 0.77 -0.59
N ALA A 230 7.98 -0.38 -1.27
CA ALA A 230 8.78 -1.53 -0.88
C ALA A 230 9.35 -2.24 -2.11
N HIS A 231 9.10 -3.55 -2.24
CA HIS A 231 9.43 -4.42 -3.36
C HIS A 231 10.92 -4.68 -3.59
N LEU A 232 11.74 -3.66 -3.82
CA LEU A 232 13.16 -3.80 -4.21
C LEU A 232 14.11 -4.24 -3.09
N HIS A 233 13.58 -4.56 -1.90
CA HIS A 233 14.34 -5.01 -0.73
C HIS A 233 15.56 -4.14 -0.44
N THR A 234 15.33 -2.82 -0.37
CA THR A 234 16.39 -1.86 -0.03
C THR A 234 15.80 -0.57 0.52
N LYS A 235 16.46 -0.02 1.54
CA LYS A 235 16.16 1.33 2.00
C LYS A 235 16.66 2.34 0.98
N PHE A 236 15.77 3.22 0.56
CA PHE A 236 16.08 4.34 -0.33
C PHE A 236 15.19 5.53 0.01
N ALA A 237 15.81 6.70 0.15
CA ALA A 237 15.13 7.95 0.39
C ALA A 237 15.36 8.89 -0.79
N ALA A 238 14.32 9.60 -1.20
CA ALA A 238 14.38 10.56 -2.29
C ALA A 238 13.47 11.77 -2.04
N LEU A 239 13.79 12.89 -2.66
CA LEU A 239 13.00 14.12 -2.60
C LEU A 239 12.57 14.56 -3.99
N VAL A 240 11.27 14.50 -4.25
CA VAL A 240 10.69 14.94 -5.52
C VAL A 240 10.15 16.35 -5.34
N ARG A 241 10.82 17.34 -5.93
CA ARG A 241 10.35 18.72 -5.97
C ARG A 241 9.35 18.88 -7.10
N HIS A 242 8.15 19.37 -6.77
CA HIS A 242 7.10 19.63 -7.74
C HIS A 242 7.22 21.07 -8.26
N ALA A 243 6.96 21.27 -9.54
CA ALA A 243 6.94 22.62 -10.11
C ALA A 243 5.81 23.44 -9.46
N ALA A 244 6.14 24.69 -9.08
CA ALA A 244 5.15 25.66 -8.63
C ALA A 244 4.09 25.83 -9.74
N GLU A 245 2.81 25.76 -9.38
CA GLU A 245 1.78 26.19 -10.31
C GLU A 245 1.95 27.70 -10.53
N PRO A 246 1.86 28.20 -11.77
CA PRO A 246 1.85 29.64 -12.00
C PRO A 246 0.65 30.20 -11.24
N GLU A 247 0.91 31.15 -10.33
CA GLU A 247 -0.14 31.85 -9.58
C GLU A 247 -1.19 32.35 -10.57
N GLN A 248 -2.42 31.84 -10.47
CA GLN A 248 -3.53 32.46 -11.17
C GLN A 248 -3.75 33.83 -10.54
N GLU A 249 -3.35 34.90 -11.24
CA GLU A 249 -3.65 36.28 -10.85
C GLU A 249 -5.16 36.41 -10.65
N VAL A 250 -5.59 36.41 -9.38
CA VAL A 250 -6.94 36.81 -9.02
C VAL A 250 -7.04 38.31 -9.35
N PRO A 251 -7.95 38.76 -10.23
CA PRO A 251 -8.09 40.17 -10.52
C PRO A 251 -8.42 40.91 -9.22
N GLN A 252 -7.47 41.71 -8.73
CA GLN A 252 -7.70 42.55 -7.57
C GLN A 252 -8.82 43.53 -7.90
N LYS A 253 -10.02 43.28 -7.36
CA LYS A 253 -11.06 44.31 -7.29
C LYS A 253 -10.54 45.43 -6.38
N HIS A 254 -10.21 46.57 -6.98
CA HIS A 254 -9.89 47.79 -6.26
C HIS A 254 -10.98 48.13 -5.24
N PRO A 255 -10.65 48.37 -3.95
CA PRO A 255 -11.61 48.91 -3.01
C PRO A 255 -11.82 50.41 -3.26
N PRO A 256 -13.02 50.95 -3.01
CA PRO A 256 -13.28 52.38 -3.14
C PRO A 256 -12.51 53.16 -2.07
N LYS A 257 -11.93 54.29 -2.49
CA LYS A 257 -11.19 55.22 -1.63
C LYS A 257 -12.12 55.89 -0.61
N GLY A 258 -11.78 55.80 0.68
CA GLY A 258 -12.24 56.76 1.69
C GLY A 258 -12.41 56.20 3.10
N SER A 259 -11.36 56.30 3.93
CA SER A 259 -11.45 56.67 5.37
C SER A 259 -10.06 56.64 6.03
N SER A 260 -9.85 57.59 6.93
CA SER A 260 -8.61 58.04 7.58
C SER A 260 -8.02 57.07 8.64
N PRO A 261 -6.78 57.29 9.12
CA PRO A 261 -5.93 56.26 9.71
C PRO A 261 -6.17 56.04 11.21
N GLY A 262 -6.35 54.77 11.59
CA GLY A 262 -6.44 54.31 12.98
C GLY A 262 -5.40 53.24 13.29
N THR A 263 -4.63 53.50 14.34
CA THR A 263 -3.61 52.71 15.06
C THR A 263 -3.70 51.18 14.91
N LEU A 264 -2.67 50.55 14.32
CA LEU A 264 -2.49 49.10 14.27
C LEU A 264 -1.64 48.62 15.46
N LYS A 265 -2.22 47.77 16.31
CA LYS A 265 -1.51 46.89 17.26
C LYS A 265 -0.97 45.65 16.51
N PRO A 266 0.15 45.04 16.96
CA PRO A 266 0.65 43.83 16.34
C PRO A 266 -0.33 42.67 16.62
N ARG A 267 -0.95 42.14 15.56
CA ARG A 267 -1.73 40.90 15.65
C ARG A 267 -0.75 39.73 15.52
N SER A 268 -0.65 38.99 16.62
CA SER A 268 -0.55 37.53 16.69
C SER A 268 -0.44 36.83 15.33
N SER A 269 0.68 36.15 15.12
CA SER A 269 0.91 35.17 14.07
C SER A 269 -0.13 34.05 14.14
N ASN A 270 -1.29 34.28 13.53
CA ASN A 270 -2.17 33.19 13.16
C ASN A 270 -1.50 32.48 11.99
N ALA A 271 -0.96 31.29 12.27
CA ALA A 271 -0.65 30.32 11.23
C ALA A 271 -1.90 30.16 10.36
N ALA A 272 -1.82 30.64 9.12
CA ALA A 272 -2.88 30.49 8.15
C ALA A 272 -3.05 28.99 7.87
N PRO A 273 -4.28 28.49 7.65
CA PRO A 273 -4.47 27.13 7.18
C PRO A 273 -3.76 27.00 5.84
N ARG A 274 -2.75 26.12 5.76
CA ARG A 274 -2.11 25.79 4.48
C ARG A 274 -3.19 25.33 3.52
N VAL A 275 -3.15 25.88 2.30
CA VAL A 275 -4.07 25.54 1.21
C VAL A 275 -4.08 24.02 1.05
N ARG A 276 -5.22 23.38 1.35
CA ARG A 276 -5.47 21.98 0.99
C ARG A 276 -5.42 21.90 -0.53
N GLY A 277 -4.44 21.23 -1.12
CA GLY A 277 -4.49 21.07 -2.57
C GLY A 277 -3.31 20.50 -3.34
N ARG A 278 -2.08 20.41 -2.81
CA ARG A 278 -0.90 19.68 -3.36
C ARG A 278 0.35 20.12 -2.57
N HIS A 279 1.31 19.22 -2.35
CA HIS A 279 2.56 19.56 -1.66
C HIS A 279 3.63 20.04 -2.65
N PRO A 280 4.50 20.99 -2.26
CA PRO A 280 5.57 21.50 -3.13
C PRO A 280 6.69 20.47 -3.34
N ALA A 281 6.77 19.47 -2.47
CA ALA A 281 7.65 18.32 -2.63
C ALA A 281 7.02 17.08 -2.00
N THR A 282 7.39 15.91 -2.51
CA THR A 282 7.06 14.61 -1.93
C THR A 282 8.34 13.97 -1.40
N ARG A 283 8.27 13.51 -0.14
CA ARG A 283 9.33 12.72 0.50
C ARG A 283 9.05 11.25 0.23
N PHE A 284 9.94 10.63 -0.54
CA PHE A 284 9.86 9.20 -0.84
C PHE A 284 10.71 8.40 0.14
N LEU A 285 10.16 7.28 0.61
CA LEU A 285 10.90 6.27 1.36
C LEU A 285 10.49 4.88 0.88
N SER A 286 11.48 4.06 0.56
CA SER A 286 11.33 2.62 0.48
C SER A 286 12.07 1.92 1.60
N LEU A 287 11.61 0.73 1.97
CA LEU A 287 12.22 -0.09 3.02
C LEU A 287 12.43 -1.53 2.54
N ASP A 288 13.28 -2.23 3.28
CA ASP A 288 13.65 -3.63 3.01
C ASP A 288 12.56 -4.63 3.49
N LYS A 289 12.79 -5.92 3.28
CA LYS A 289 11.99 -7.02 3.86
C LYS A 289 12.40 -7.32 5.31
N CYS A 290 11.46 -7.82 6.12
CA CYS A 290 11.68 -8.17 7.53
C CYS A 290 12.66 -9.34 7.73
N LEU A 291 13.96 -9.08 7.58
CA LEU A 291 15.04 -10.02 7.81
C LEU A 291 16.09 -9.45 8.78
N PRO A 292 16.87 -10.30 9.46
CA PRO A 292 17.91 -9.85 10.39
C PRO A 292 18.89 -8.87 9.74
N ARG A 293 19.20 -7.79 10.47
CA ARG A 293 20.14 -6.72 10.06
C ARG A 293 19.71 -5.89 8.83
N ARG A 294 18.47 -6.02 8.36
CA ARG A 294 17.92 -5.22 7.26
C ARG A 294 17.20 -3.98 7.78
N GLN A 295 17.06 -2.97 6.91
CA GLN A 295 16.37 -1.71 7.22
C GLN A 295 14.92 -1.78 6.73
N PHE A 296 14.12 -2.65 7.35
CA PHE A 296 12.74 -2.95 6.94
C PHE A 296 11.68 -2.07 7.61
N LEU A 297 12.06 -1.29 8.62
CA LEU A 297 11.16 -0.51 9.46
C LEU A 297 11.73 0.89 9.71
N GLN A 298 10.87 1.91 9.68
CA GLN A 298 11.21 3.27 10.09
C GLN A 298 10.02 3.93 10.82
N VAL A 299 10.28 4.55 11.97
CA VAL A 299 9.29 5.32 12.72
C VAL A 299 9.40 6.79 12.35
N LEU A 300 8.27 7.42 12.06
CA LEU A 300 8.16 8.82 11.65
C LEU A 300 7.16 9.56 12.54
N ASP A 301 7.47 10.82 12.84
CA ASP A 301 6.58 11.71 13.59
C ASP A 301 5.67 12.49 12.64
N PHE A 302 4.37 12.48 12.93
CA PHE A 302 3.36 13.25 12.23
C PHE A 302 2.67 14.23 13.20
N PRO A 303 3.22 15.45 13.37
CA PRO A 303 2.68 16.43 14.33
C PRO A 303 1.27 16.93 13.96
N GLU A 304 0.90 16.85 12.70
CA GLU A 304 -0.44 17.21 12.23
C GLU A 304 -1.50 16.15 12.58
N ALA A 305 -1.07 14.93 12.92
CA ALA A 305 -1.94 13.81 13.24
C ALA A 305 -2.44 13.89 14.70
N SER A 306 -3.26 14.90 15.00
CA SER A 306 -3.70 15.23 16.35
C SER A 306 -5.14 14.77 16.67
N GLY A 307 -5.77 14.06 15.74
CA GLY A 307 -7.14 13.55 15.85
C GLY A 307 -7.24 12.22 16.61
N ALA A 308 -8.43 11.60 16.61
CA ALA A 308 -8.59 10.25 17.15
C ALA A 308 -7.77 9.24 16.32
N HIS A 309 -7.03 8.35 17.00
CA HIS A 309 -6.21 7.29 16.40
C HIS A 309 -7.10 6.11 15.96
N GLU A 310 -8.11 6.41 15.15
CA GLU A 310 -9.08 5.48 14.60
C GLU A 310 -9.18 5.69 13.09
N PHE A 311 -9.41 4.60 12.33
CA PHE A 311 -9.64 4.71 10.90
C PHE A 311 -11.01 5.32 10.60
N THR A 312 -11.05 6.21 9.61
CA THR A 312 -12.28 6.84 9.12
C THR A 312 -12.38 6.68 7.61
N TYR A 313 -13.62 6.54 7.11
CA TYR A 313 -13.89 6.60 5.68
C TYR A 313 -13.59 8.00 5.14
N ASP A 314 -12.93 8.05 3.98
CA ASP A 314 -12.74 9.29 3.24
C ASP A 314 -13.95 9.59 2.35
N ALA A 315 -14.59 10.73 2.56
CA ALA A 315 -15.80 11.14 1.83
C ALA A 315 -15.52 11.38 0.33
N GLU A 316 -14.32 11.85 0.00
CA GLU A 316 -13.94 12.11 -1.39
C GLU A 316 -13.71 10.80 -2.16
N TRP A 317 -13.03 9.83 -1.54
CA TRP A 317 -12.88 8.49 -2.09
C TRP A 317 -14.23 7.78 -2.25
N ALA A 318 -15.12 7.91 -1.27
CA ALA A 318 -16.49 7.40 -1.38
C ALA A 318 -17.24 8.01 -2.58
N ALA A 319 -17.04 9.30 -2.86
CA ALA A 319 -17.60 9.94 -4.05
C ALA A 319 -16.96 9.42 -5.34
N VAL A 320 -15.64 9.21 -5.36
CA VAL A 320 -14.93 8.59 -6.49
C VAL A 320 -15.50 7.20 -6.79
N LEU A 321 -15.67 6.36 -5.77
CA LEU A 321 -16.26 5.03 -5.93
C LEU A 321 -17.67 5.12 -6.52
N ARG A 322 -18.54 5.99 -5.99
CA ARG A 322 -19.89 6.18 -6.54
C ARG A 322 -19.88 6.64 -7.99
N ALA A 323 -18.96 7.52 -8.36
CA ALA A 323 -18.85 8.07 -9.73
C ALA A 323 -18.19 7.12 -10.74
N THR A 324 -17.56 6.03 -10.27
CA THR A 324 -16.78 5.10 -11.12
C THR A 324 -17.19 3.64 -10.96
N HIS A 325 -18.22 3.34 -10.17
CA HIS A 325 -18.66 1.98 -9.92
C HIS A 325 -19.06 1.24 -11.21
N GLU A 326 -19.76 1.94 -12.12
CA GLU A 326 -20.16 1.37 -13.43
C GLU A 326 -18.98 1.06 -14.36
N LEU A 327 -17.77 1.54 -14.04
CA LEU A 327 -16.55 1.24 -14.80
C LEU A 327 -15.89 -0.07 -14.37
N GLN A 328 -16.38 -0.74 -13.32
CA GLN A 328 -15.85 -2.02 -12.88
C GLN A 328 -15.93 -3.03 -14.02
N ASN A 329 -14.78 -3.62 -14.35
CA ASN A 329 -14.63 -4.53 -15.47
C ASN A 329 -14.03 -5.84 -14.97
N LEU A 330 -14.80 -6.93 -15.08
CA LEU A 330 -14.36 -8.28 -14.71
C LEU A 330 -13.98 -9.15 -15.92
N ALA A 331 -13.80 -8.56 -17.10
CA ALA A 331 -13.44 -9.26 -18.32
C ALA A 331 -11.94 -9.12 -18.66
N PRO A 332 -11.33 -10.08 -19.37
CA PRO A 332 -9.96 -10.00 -19.89
C PRO A 332 -9.89 -9.09 -21.14
N ALA A 333 -10.51 -7.92 -21.05
CA ALA A 333 -10.62 -6.94 -22.12
C ALA A 333 -10.30 -5.55 -21.58
N PRO A 334 -9.81 -4.62 -22.42
CA PRO A 334 -9.54 -3.26 -22.00
C PRO A 334 -10.74 -2.60 -21.34
N THR A 335 -10.51 -1.96 -20.19
CA THR A 335 -11.53 -1.20 -19.47
C THR A 335 -11.86 0.09 -20.23
N ALA A 336 -13.14 0.32 -20.51
CA ALA A 336 -13.60 1.49 -21.25
C ALA A 336 -13.64 2.74 -20.34
N LEU A 337 -12.47 3.34 -20.11
CA LEU A 337 -12.35 4.57 -19.33
C LEU A 337 -12.76 5.82 -20.13
N PRO A 338 -13.30 6.86 -19.46
CA PRO A 338 -13.54 8.16 -20.10
C PRO A 338 -12.30 8.70 -20.81
N ARG A 339 -12.50 9.35 -21.96
CA ARG A 339 -11.40 9.98 -22.72
C ARG A 339 -10.91 11.23 -22.02
N GLY A 340 -9.59 11.41 -22.00
CA GLY A 340 -8.94 12.58 -21.40
C GLY A 340 -8.55 12.36 -19.93
N PRO A 341 -7.94 13.37 -19.30
CA PRO A 341 -7.56 13.29 -17.90
C PRO A 341 -8.79 13.10 -16.99
N PRO A 342 -8.70 12.28 -15.93
CA PRO A 342 -9.81 12.05 -15.02
C PRO A 342 -10.26 13.36 -14.34
N ALA A 343 -11.53 13.72 -14.47
CA ALA A 343 -12.08 14.91 -13.83
C ALA A 343 -12.18 14.68 -12.31
N PRO A 344 -11.67 15.62 -11.48
CA PRO A 344 -11.83 15.52 -10.04
C PRO A 344 -13.30 15.46 -9.62
N VAL A 345 -13.60 14.74 -8.54
CA VAL A 345 -14.95 14.75 -7.98
C VAL A 345 -15.33 16.14 -7.47
N THR A 346 -16.60 16.49 -7.64
CA THR A 346 -17.13 17.81 -7.26
C THR A 346 -17.46 17.87 -5.77
N PRO A 347 -17.43 19.06 -5.14
CA PRO A 347 -17.84 19.20 -3.74
C PRO A 347 -19.26 18.68 -3.44
N ALA A 348 -20.16 18.75 -4.42
CA ALA A 348 -21.52 18.22 -4.29
C ALA A 348 -21.55 16.68 -4.25
N GLU A 349 -20.75 16.02 -5.06
CA GLU A 349 -20.59 14.56 -5.03
C GLU A 349 -19.97 14.10 -3.71
N VAL A 350 -18.94 14.81 -3.22
CA VAL A 350 -18.30 14.55 -1.92
C VAL A 350 -19.32 14.71 -0.77
N ALA A 351 -20.05 15.82 -0.73
CA ALA A 351 -21.06 16.04 0.30
C ALA A 351 -22.19 14.99 0.27
N SER A 352 -22.60 14.54 -0.92
CA SER A 352 -23.58 13.46 -1.05
C SER A 352 -23.06 12.13 -0.55
N ALA A 353 -21.81 11.77 -0.86
CA ALA A 353 -21.18 10.54 -0.38
C ALA A 353 -20.97 10.56 1.14
N GLU A 354 -20.52 11.69 1.70
CA GLU A 354 -20.40 11.87 3.14
C GLU A 354 -21.75 11.70 3.85
N ALA A 355 -22.80 12.34 3.33
CA ALA A 355 -24.14 12.23 3.90
C ALA A 355 -24.64 10.77 3.90
N ALA A 356 -24.37 10.00 2.84
CA ALA A 356 -24.72 8.58 2.77
C ALA A 356 -23.98 7.75 3.82
N LEU A 357 -22.66 7.96 3.96
CA LEU A 357 -21.84 7.29 4.98
C LEU A 357 -22.32 7.59 6.40
N ARG A 358 -22.55 8.88 6.72
CA ARG A 358 -23.03 9.31 8.04
C ARG A 358 -24.42 8.79 8.34
N ALA A 359 -25.34 8.83 7.37
CA ALA A 359 -26.69 8.31 7.54
C ALA A 359 -26.73 6.79 7.83
N ALA A 360 -25.73 6.06 7.35
CA ALA A 360 -25.59 4.63 7.62
C ALA A 360 -24.75 4.31 8.88
N SER A 361 -24.11 5.31 9.51
CA SER A 361 -23.42 5.17 10.79
C SER A 361 -24.41 5.35 11.95
N PRO A 362 -24.48 4.41 12.93
CA PRO A 362 -25.34 4.55 14.10
C PRO A 362 -25.10 5.83 14.91
N THR A 363 -23.87 6.34 14.88
CA THR A 363 -23.40 7.52 15.60
C THR A 363 -23.31 8.78 14.73
N GLY A 364 -23.53 8.65 13.41
CA GLY A 364 -23.41 9.75 12.45
C GLY A 364 -21.98 10.19 12.14
N ASP A 365 -20.97 9.46 12.62
CA ASP A 365 -19.56 9.67 12.30
C ASP A 365 -19.14 8.96 11.00
N LEU A 366 -17.86 9.11 10.66
CA LEU A 366 -17.23 8.44 9.51
C LEU A 366 -16.30 7.30 9.96
N ALA A 367 -16.38 6.84 11.20
CA ALA A 367 -15.51 5.78 11.69
C ALA A 367 -15.69 4.50 10.86
N VAL A 368 -14.58 3.85 10.49
CA VAL A 368 -14.62 2.53 9.88
C VAL A 368 -15.13 1.56 10.97
N PRO A 369 -16.28 0.90 10.78
CA PRO A 369 -16.87 0.07 11.82
C PRO A 369 -15.96 -1.11 12.13
N THR A 370 -15.80 -1.47 13.40
CA THR A 370 -15.04 -2.67 13.82
C THR A 370 -15.88 -3.93 13.60
N ASN A 371 -16.06 -4.32 12.33
CA ASN A 371 -16.99 -5.37 11.89
C ASN A 371 -16.28 -6.54 11.20
N PHE A 372 -15.05 -6.87 11.62
CA PHE A 372 -14.32 -8.03 11.10
C PHE A 372 -15.18 -9.31 11.17
N VAL A 373 -15.21 -10.06 10.06
CA VAL A 373 -15.85 -11.37 9.99
C VAL A 373 -14.91 -12.35 9.30
N ALA A 374 -14.65 -13.48 9.95
CA ALA A 374 -13.91 -14.58 9.36
C ALA A 374 -14.75 -15.24 8.24
N THR A 375 -14.25 -15.23 7.01
CA THR A 375 -14.91 -15.77 5.80
C THR A 375 -14.38 -17.15 5.36
N ALA A 376 -13.27 -17.59 5.93
CA ALA A 376 -12.69 -18.93 5.76
C ALA A 376 -12.17 -19.51 7.09
N PRO A 377 -12.01 -20.84 7.23
CA PRO A 377 -11.33 -21.44 8.38
C PRO A 377 -9.87 -20.97 8.48
N ALA A 378 -9.36 -20.76 9.69
CA ALA A 378 -7.94 -20.49 9.90
C ALA A 378 -7.10 -21.78 9.82
N HIS A 379 -5.79 -21.66 9.55
CA HIS A 379 -4.85 -22.75 9.69
C HIS A 379 -4.85 -23.30 11.13
N ASP A 380 -4.81 -24.63 11.26
CA ASP A 380 -4.75 -25.34 12.54
C ASP A 380 -3.42 -26.12 12.62
N PRO A 381 -2.41 -25.61 13.35
CA PRO A 381 -1.12 -26.29 13.48
C PRO A 381 -1.23 -27.63 14.23
N GLY A 382 -2.33 -27.87 14.95
CA GLY A 382 -2.62 -29.15 15.62
C GLY A 382 -2.98 -30.30 14.66
N ARG A 383 -3.12 -30.02 13.36
CA ARG A 383 -3.43 -31.02 12.32
C ARG A 383 -2.29 -31.17 11.31
N PRO A 384 -1.19 -31.84 11.68
CA PRO A 384 -0.05 -32.02 10.79
C PRO A 384 -0.43 -32.82 9.54
N GLY A 385 0.17 -32.48 8.40
CA GLY A 385 -0.04 -33.18 7.13
C GLY A 385 -1.23 -32.68 6.31
N GLN A 386 -1.95 -31.63 6.75
CA GLN A 386 -2.88 -30.92 5.88
C GLN A 386 -2.16 -30.38 4.64
N ARG A 387 -2.86 -30.42 3.50
CA ARG A 387 -2.39 -29.84 2.24
C ARG A 387 -3.43 -28.84 1.76
N GLY A 388 -2.94 -27.71 1.26
CA GLY A 388 -3.77 -26.71 0.62
C GLY A 388 -4.49 -27.28 -0.60
N ARG A 389 -5.67 -26.74 -0.87
CA ARG A 389 -6.46 -27.02 -2.05
C ARG A 389 -6.85 -25.69 -2.68
N MET A 390 -6.59 -25.56 -3.98
CA MET A 390 -7.02 -24.41 -4.75
C MET A 390 -8.54 -24.19 -4.57
N PRO A 391 -9.00 -23.02 -4.09
CA PRO A 391 -10.41 -22.70 -3.95
C PRO A 391 -11.16 -22.79 -5.28
N ARG A 392 -12.48 -22.91 -5.20
CA ARG A 392 -13.36 -23.04 -6.38
C ARG A 392 -14.31 -21.86 -6.60
N ALA A 393 -14.38 -20.96 -5.63
CA ALA A 393 -15.26 -19.79 -5.67
C ALA A 393 -14.63 -18.69 -4.83
N ALA A 394 -14.99 -17.44 -5.14
CA ALA A 394 -14.69 -16.28 -4.32
C ALA A 394 -15.94 -15.93 -3.50
N PRO A 395 -15.93 -16.07 -2.17
CA PRO A 395 -17.10 -15.72 -1.36
C PRO A 395 -17.29 -14.19 -1.34
N ARG A 396 -18.54 -13.75 -1.15
CA ARG A 396 -18.81 -12.33 -0.91
C ARG A 396 -18.50 -11.97 0.54
N ASN A 397 -17.62 -11.00 0.76
CA ASN A 397 -17.30 -10.56 2.11
C ASN A 397 -18.42 -9.70 2.71
N PRO A 398 -18.91 -9.99 3.93
CA PRO A 398 -19.92 -9.17 4.60
C PRO A 398 -19.53 -7.70 4.78
N GLN A 399 -18.24 -7.41 4.96
CA GLN A 399 -17.73 -6.05 5.12
C GLN A 399 -17.85 -5.25 3.82
N THR A 400 -17.47 -5.85 2.69
CA THR A 400 -17.62 -5.24 1.36
C THR A 400 -19.08 -5.03 0.99
N LEU A 401 -19.94 -6.01 1.26
CA LEU A 401 -21.40 -5.88 1.06
C LEU A 401 -21.96 -4.70 1.87
N GLU A 402 -21.56 -4.58 3.13
CA GLU A 402 -21.97 -3.48 4.00
C GLU A 402 -21.45 -2.13 3.48
N TYR A 403 -20.17 -2.04 3.08
CA TYR A 403 -19.59 -0.80 2.57
C TYR A 403 -20.28 -0.30 1.29
N LEU A 404 -20.48 -1.18 0.31
CA LEU A 404 -21.21 -0.84 -0.92
C LEU A 404 -22.66 -0.43 -0.63
N ARG A 405 -23.33 -1.14 0.29
CA ARG A 405 -24.69 -0.77 0.75
C ARG A 405 -24.73 0.63 1.36
N ARG A 406 -23.73 1.04 2.16
CA ARG A 406 -23.63 2.40 2.72
C ARG A 406 -23.49 3.46 1.63
N LEU A 407 -22.82 3.13 0.53
CA LEU A 407 -22.65 4.00 -0.63
C LEU A 407 -23.85 3.99 -1.60
N GLY A 408 -24.83 3.11 -1.36
CA GLY A 408 -25.96 2.90 -2.26
C GLY A 408 -25.56 2.20 -3.56
N LEU A 409 -24.49 1.40 -3.55
CA LEU A 409 -23.94 0.71 -4.70
C LEU A 409 -24.30 -0.79 -4.65
N PRO A 410 -24.59 -1.43 -5.80
CA PRO A 410 -24.71 -2.87 -5.86
C PRO A 410 -23.36 -3.57 -5.66
N TYR A 411 -23.40 -4.88 -5.42
CA TYR A 411 -22.18 -5.71 -5.43
C TYR A 411 -21.78 -6.02 -6.88
N ASP A 412 -20.51 -5.83 -7.23
CA ASP A 412 -20.00 -5.90 -8.60
C ASP A 412 -18.74 -6.77 -8.76
N LEU A 413 -18.45 -7.64 -7.78
CA LEU A 413 -17.28 -8.55 -7.80
C LEU A 413 -17.66 -10.02 -8.07
N ASP A 414 -18.87 -10.27 -8.59
CA ASP A 414 -19.31 -11.62 -8.97
C ASP A 414 -18.68 -12.05 -10.29
N LEU A 415 -17.60 -12.80 -10.20
CA LEU A 415 -16.87 -13.36 -11.36
C LEU A 415 -17.68 -14.42 -12.13
N ASP A 416 -18.77 -14.92 -11.55
CA ASP A 416 -19.67 -15.92 -12.15
C ASP A 416 -20.73 -15.29 -13.07
N ALA A 417 -20.97 -13.98 -12.96
CA ALA A 417 -21.96 -13.26 -13.77
C ALA A 417 -21.41 -12.89 -15.17
N VAL A 418 -20.10 -12.97 -15.36
CA VAL A 418 -19.45 -12.74 -16.66
C VAL A 418 -19.21 -14.08 -17.36
N PRO A 419 -19.75 -14.30 -18.57
CA PRO A 419 -19.44 -15.50 -19.34
C PRO A 419 -17.93 -15.59 -19.52
N GLY A 420 -17.32 -16.58 -18.89
CA GLY A 420 -15.91 -16.84 -19.11
C GLY A 420 -15.65 -17.21 -20.57
N PRO A 421 -14.41 -17.04 -21.07
CA PRO A 421 -14.02 -17.79 -22.25
C PRO A 421 -14.26 -19.28 -21.98
N PRO A 422 -14.79 -20.05 -22.94
CA PRO A 422 -15.07 -21.46 -22.74
C PRO A 422 -13.80 -22.17 -22.27
N HIS A 423 -13.93 -22.96 -21.21
CA HIS A 423 -12.87 -23.87 -20.77
C HIS A 423 -12.61 -24.89 -21.89
N GLY A 424 -11.62 -24.62 -22.72
CA GLY A 424 -11.13 -25.57 -23.74
C GLY A 424 -10.97 -24.96 -25.13
N GLY A 425 -9.71 -24.92 -25.58
CA GLY A 425 -9.37 -24.77 -27.00
C GLY A 425 -9.28 -23.32 -27.48
N TRP A 426 -8.04 -22.86 -27.66
CA TRP A 426 -7.75 -21.82 -28.63
C TRP A 426 -8.33 -22.27 -29.97
N ALA A 427 -9.44 -21.67 -30.40
CA ALA A 427 -9.99 -21.91 -31.73
C ALA A 427 -8.99 -21.37 -32.76
N ALA A 428 -8.44 -22.27 -33.55
CA ALA A 428 -7.54 -21.97 -34.67
C ALA A 428 -8.23 -21.01 -35.64
N GLY A 429 -7.73 -19.78 -35.78
CA GLY A 429 -8.27 -18.82 -36.73
C GLY A 429 -7.77 -17.37 -36.62
N GLY A 430 -7.14 -16.98 -35.51
CA GLY A 430 -6.41 -15.70 -35.39
C GLY A 430 -4.92 -15.85 -35.72
N PRO A 431 -4.18 -14.75 -36.01
CA PRO A 431 -2.76 -14.81 -36.31
C PRO A 431 -2.04 -15.55 -35.18
N THR A 432 -1.27 -16.56 -35.55
CA THR A 432 -0.58 -17.47 -34.65
C THR A 432 0.31 -16.64 -33.72
N PRO A 433 0.15 -16.70 -32.39
CA PRO A 433 1.17 -16.16 -31.50
C PRO A 433 2.47 -16.93 -31.76
N PRO A 434 3.65 -16.28 -31.68
CA PRO A 434 4.91 -16.98 -31.83
C PRO A 434 4.93 -18.16 -30.84
N GLN A 435 5.28 -19.34 -31.36
CA GLN A 435 5.46 -20.52 -30.54
C GLN A 435 6.47 -20.21 -29.46
N ALA A 436 6.00 -20.05 -28.22
CA ALA A 436 6.84 -20.06 -27.05
C ALA A 436 7.48 -21.45 -26.97
N THR A 437 8.69 -21.56 -27.51
CA THR A 437 9.59 -22.66 -27.26
C THR A 437 9.73 -22.82 -25.75
N ARG A 438 9.68 -24.07 -25.28
CA ARG A 438 9.97 -24.46 -23.89
C ARG A 438 11.28 -23.84 -23.39
N ALA A 439 11.14 -22.69 -22.76
CA ALA A 439 11.94 -22.12 -21.70
C ALA A 439 10.98 -21.13 -21.03
N SER A 440 10.78 -21.26 -19.72
CA SER A 440 10.18 -20.16 -18.95
C SER A 440 11.13 -18.97 -19.12
N GLU A 441 10.79 -18.01 -19.97
CA GLU A 441 11.53 -16.75 -19.98
C GLU A 441 11.43 -16.16 -18.57
N PRO A 442 12.55 -15.82 -17.92
CA PRO A 442 12.53 -15.20 -16.60
C PRO A 442 11.74 -13.90 -16.70
N ASN A 443 10.78 -13.72 -15.80
CA ASN A 443 10.02 -12.49 -15.73
C ASN A 443 10.96 -11.39 -15.19
N PRO A 444 11.25 -10.32 -15.94
CA PRO A 444 12.09 -9.23 -15.43
C PRO A 444 11.49 -8.53 -14.20
N GLU A 445 10.18 -8.67 -13.95
CA GLU A 445 9.48 -8.08 -12.80
C GLU A 445 9.46 -8.99 -11.55
N GLU A 446 9.93 -10.23 -11.64
CA GLU A 446 10.06 -11.13 -10.49
C GLU A 446 11.49 -10.98 -9.96
N ILE A 447 11.67 -10.44 -8.76
CA ILE A 447 12.98 -10.46 -8.10
C ILE A 447 13.35 -11.92 -7.92
N ASP A 448 14.36 -12.38 -8.64
CA ASP A 448 14.81 -13.76 -8.58
C ASP A 448 15.37 -14.03 -7.18
N LEU A 449 14.55 -14.72 -6.37
CA LEU A 449 14.89 -15.14 -5.02
C LEU A 449 16.15 -16.01 -5.00
N ASP A 450 16.47 -16.69 -6.11
CA ASP A 450 17.66 -17.52 -6.25
C ASP A 450 18.91 -16.66 -6.58
N LEU A 451 18.80 -15.57 -7.35
CA LEU A 451 19.91 -14.62 -7.59
C LEU A 451 20.26 -13.77 -6.36
N GLU A 452 19.28 -13.46 -5.50
CA GLU A 452 19.59 -12.87 -4.17
C GLU A 452 20.40 -13.88 -3.32
N SER A 453 20.07 -15.18 -3.36
CA SER A 453 20.77 -16.18 -2.55
C SER A 453 22.25 -16.40 -2.92
N GLU A 454 22.61 -16.32 -4.22
CA GLU A 454 23.99 -16.55 -4.67
C GLU A 454 24.97 -15.39 -4.34
N GLU A 455 24.48 -14.16 -4.20
CA GLU A 455 25.28 -13.02 -3.72
C GLU A 455 25.22 -12.84 -2.19
N GLU A 456 24.12 -13.24 -1.54
CA GLU A 456 23.93 -13.15 -0.08
C GLU A 456 24.68 -14.25 0.70
N ASP A 457 25.01 -15.39 0.07
CA ASP A 457 25.78 -16.49 0.67
C ASP A 457 27.26 -16.15 0.96
N LYS A 458 27.77 -15.00 0.47
CA LYS A 458 29.14 -14.56 0.77
C LYS A 458 29.27 -13.82 2.10
N ASP A 459 28.20 -13.21 2.61
CA ASP A 459 28.19 -12.45 3.88
C ASP A 459 27.51 -13.21 5.04
N SER A 460 26.81 -14.32 4.75
CA SER A 460 26.12 -15.17 5.74
C SER A 460 26.97 -16.37 6.22
N ALA A 461 27.95 -16.81 5.42
CA ALA A 461 28.77 -17.99 5.72
C ALA A 461 29.63 -17.87 6.99
N GLU A 462 29.87 -16.66 7.51
CA GLU A 462 30.55 -16.46 8.80
C GLU A 462 29.60 -16.46 10.02
N ALA A 463 28.28 -16.35 9.81
CA ALA A 463 27.28 -16.36 10.89
C ALA A 463 26.68 -17.76 11.15
N GLU A 464 26.69 -18.66 10.15
CA GLU A 464 26.09 -19.99 10.27
C GLU A 464 26.95 -21.03 11.01
N HIS A 465 28.22 -20.74 11.31
CA HIS A 465 29.05 -21.71 12.03
C HIS A 465 28.78 -21.79 13.55
N ASN A 466 27.74 -21.13 14.07
CA ASN A 466 27.44 -21.13 15.50
C ASN A 466 25.96 -21.33 15.90
N SER A 467 25.08 -21.76 14.98
CA SER A 467 23.65 -21.99 15.30
C SER A 467 23.27 -23.44 15.61
N ASN A 468 24.21 -24.39 15.56
CA ASN A 468 23.96 -25.79 15.91
C ASN A 468 24.23 -26.10 17.39
N LEU A 469 23.51 -25.44 18.30
CA LEU A 469 23.29 -25.98 19.66
C LEU A 469 21.88 -25.64 20.12
N CYS A 470 21.03 -26.67 20.08
CA CYS A 470 19.78 -26.73 20.85
C CYS A 470 20.11 -26.56 22.34
N GLY A 471 19.78 -25.40 22.90
CA GLY A 471 19.87 -25.07 24.32
C GLY A 471 18.50 -24.59 24.81
N SER A 472 18.07 -25.10 25.97
CA SER A 472 16.72 -25.08 26.52
C SER A 472 16.18 -23.74 27.04
N ASP A 473 16.57 -22.60 26.48
CA ASP A 473 16.06 -21.30 26.91
C ASP A 473 15.43 -20.54 25.74
N GLY A 474 14.10 -20.49 25.72
CA GLY A 474 13.28 -19.87 24.67
C GLY A 474 13.37 -18.35 24.59
N ARG A 475 14.47 -17.81 24.05
CA ARG A 475 14.56 -16.42 23.58
C ARG A 475 14.80 -16.38 22.06
N PRO A 476 13.98 -15.65 21.28
CA PRO A 476 14.18 -15.54 19.83
C PRO A 476 15.44 -14.73 19.49
N PRO A 477 15.95 -14.81 18.24
CA PRO A 477 17.11 -14.06 17.75
C PRO A 477 16.75 -12.58 17.50
N LEU A 478 16.36 -11.85 18.55
CA LEU A 478 15.82 -10.49 18.48
C LEU A 478 16.90 -9.38 18.47
N LEU A 479 18.08 -9.64 19.05
CA LEU A 479 19.09 -8.58 19.27
C LEU A 479 19.77 -8.06 17.99
N ALA A 480 19.93 -8.92 16.97
CA ALA A 480 20.62 -8.53 15.73
C ALA A 480 19.73 -7.69 14.79
N SER A 481 18.40 -7.89 14.85
CA SER A 481 17.43 -7.10 14.07
C SER A 481 17.27 -5.69 14.65
N LEU A 482 17.24 -5.59 15.99
CA LEU A 482 17.15 -4.32 16.70
C LEU A 482 18.30 -3.36 16.34
N ALA A 483 19.55 -3.85 16.26
CA ALA A 483 20.71 -3.00 16.02
C ALA A 483 20.71 -2.28 14.65
N ALA A 484 20.12 -2.87 13.61
CA ALA A 484 20.02 -2.23 12.29
C ALA A 484 18.90 -1.19 12.20
N VAL A 485 17.84 -1.37 13.00
CA VAL A 485 16.73 -0.42 13.15
C VAL A 485 17.12 0.73 14.11
N LEU A 486 17.97 0.45 15.10
CA LEU A 486 18.41 1.36 16.18
C LEU A 486 19.76 2.05 15.94
N GLY A 487 20.36 1.92 14.76
CA GLY A 487 21.63 2.58 14.44
C GLY A 487 21.54 4.11 14.60
N PRO A 488 22.67 4.81 14.85
CA PRO A 488 22.69 6.29 14.91
C PRO A 488 22.07 6.89 13.64
N GLN A 489 21.46 8.08 13.76
CA GLN A 489 20.84 8.83 12.64
C GLN A 489 21.65 8.63 11.34
N ASN A 490 20.98 8.05 10.35
CA ASN A 490 21.61 7.53 9.16
C ASN A 490 22.18 8.70 8.34
N PRO A 491 23.47 8.71 7.95
CA PRO A 491 24.02 9.74 7.07
C PRO A 491 23.36 9.80 5.67
N GLU A 492 22.57 8.80 5.28
CA GLU A 492 21.72 8.82 4.07
C GLU A 492 20.33 9.46 4.29
N GLU A 493 20.03 9.93 5.50
CA GLU A 493 18.82 10.72 5.76
C GLU A 493 18.98 12.07 5.05
N VAL A 494 18.18 12.30 4.00
CA VAL A 494 17.99 13.66 3.50
C VAL A 494 17.39 14.43 4.67
N GLN A 495 18.19 15.27 5.34
CA GLN A 495 17.76 16.06 6.49
C GLN A 495 16.43 16.72 6.16
N LEU A 496 15.39 16.32 6.89
CA LEU A 496 14.02 16.78 6.75
C LEU A 496 13.84 18.15 7.43
N ASP A 497 14.85 19.00 7.36
CA ASP A 497 14.89 20.24 8.12
C ASP A 497 13.90 21.25 7.55
N SER A 498 13.11 21.81 8.47
CA SER A 498 12.22 22.94 8.25
C SER A 498 13.04 24.24 8.16
N GLU A 499 13.88 24.39 7.15
CA GLU A 499 14.55 25.67 6.89
C GLU A 499 13.92 26.35 5.67
N THR A 500 12.90 27.17 5.96
CA THR A 500 12.57 28.34 5.14
C THR A 500 12.28 29.51 6.06
N GLU A 501 13.30 29.99 6.76
CA GLU A 501 13.39 31.40 7.17
C GLU A 501 14.86 31.80 7.10
N GLU A 502 15.30 32.31 5.94
CA GLU A 502 16.28 33.41 5.81
C GLU A 502 16.54 33.69 4.32
N SER A 503 15.84 34.69 3.77
CA SER A 503 16.42 35.88 3.10
C SER A 503 15.32 36.78 2.53
#